data_AF-A0A4D4JY82-F1
#
_entry.id   AF-A0A4D4JY82-F1
#
_cell.length_a   1.000
_cell.length_b   1.000
_cell.length_c   1.000
_cell.angle_alpha   90.00
_cell.angle_beta   90.00
_cell.angle_gamma   90.00
#
_symmetry.space_group_name_H-M   'P 1'
#
loop_
_entity.id
_entity.type
_entity.pdbx_description
1 polymer ?
#
loop_
_entity_poly.entity_id
_entity_poly.type
_entity_poly.pdbx_seq_one_letter_code
_entity_poly.pdbx_strand_id
1 'polypeptide(L)' 'MARKTFNVVDITEIYVHWYAGRSKGELAASLGVDRKTITKYLAPAIAAGITPAGRPWPRPTGQG' A
#
# COMPACT_ATOMS: atom_id res chain seq x y z
N MET A 1 -18.93 -5.94 8.68
CA MET A 1 -17.98 -6.75 7.88
C MET A 1 -17.82 -8.09 8.55
N ALA A 2 -18.18 -9.19 7.90
CA ALA A 2 -17.84 -10.53 8.38
C ALA A 2 -16.31 -10.73 8.33
N ARG A 3 -15.76 -11.58 9.19
CA ARG A 3 -14.32 -11.86 9.22
C ARG A 3 -13.93 -12.61 7.94
N LYS A 4 -13.32 -11.91 6.97
CA LYS A 4 -12.74 -12.52 5.76
C LYS A 4 -11.46 -13.27 6.14
N THR A 5 -11.32 -14.52 5.69
CA THR A 5 -10.04 -15.23 5.70
C THR A 5 -9.10 -14.53 4.71
N PHE A 6 -7.86 -14.29 5.11
CA PHE A 6 -6.90 -13.50 4.34
C PHE A 6 -5.66 -14.34 4.06
N ASN A 7 -5.34 -14.55 2.79
CA ASN A 7 -4.25 -15.40 2.35
C ASN A 7 -3.03 -14.57 1.93
N VAL A 8 -1.89 -15.22 1.74
CA VAL A 8 -0.65 -14.55 1.28
C VAL A 8 -0.83 -13.91 -0.11
N VAL A 9 -1.70 -14.48 -0.95
CA VAL A 9 -2.05 -13.88 -2.25
C VAL A 9 -2.71 -12.51 -2.10
N ASP A 10 -3.67 -12.35 -1.16
CA ASP A 10 -4.33 -11.06 -0.93
C ASP A 10 -3.30 -10.01 -0.47
N ILE A 11 -2.32 -10.40 0.36
CA ILE A 11 -1.23 -9.50 0.79
C ILE A 11 -0.40 -9.07 -0.42
N THR A 12 -0.03 -10.01 -1.28
CA THR A 12 0.76 -9.72 -2.49
C THR A 12 0.02 -8.78 -3.44
N GLU A 13 -1.29 -8.99 -3.62
CA GLU A 13 -2.15 -8.11 -4.43
C GLU A 13 -2.22 -6.69 -3.87
N ILE A 14 -2.27 -6.51 -2.54
CA ILE A 14 -2.17 -5.17 -1.93
C ILE A 14 -0.91 -4.47 -2.42
N TYR A 15 0.24 -5.13 -2.32
CA TYR A 15 1.52 -4.54 -2.71
C TYR A 15 1.58 -4.25 -4.21
N VAL A 16 1.27 -5.23 -5.06
CA VAL A 16 1.32 -5.08 -6.53
C VAL A 16 0.48 -3.88 -6.99
N HIS A 17 -0.75 -3.77 -6.51
CA HIS A 17 -1.64 -2.69 -6.92
C HIS A 17 -1.32 -1.34 -6.27
N TRP A 18 -0.85 -1.33 -5.02
CA TRP A 18 -0.37 -0.11 -4.39
C TRP A 18 0.87 0.44 -5.09
N TYR A 19 1.81 -0.42 -5.49
CA TYR A 19 2.96 -0.05 -6.32
C TYR A 19 2.54 0.41 -7.72
N ALA A 20 1.47 -0.14 -8.30
CA ALA A 20 0.87 0.35 -9.53
C ALA A 20 0.14 1.70 -9.39
N GLY A 21 0.15 2.30 -8.18
CA GLY A 21 -0.42 3.63 -7.93
C GLY A 21 -1.86 3.64 -7.45
N ARG A 22 -2.48 2.48 -7.19
CA ARG A 22 -3.83 2.46 -6.60
C ARG A 22 -3.82 3.01 -5.17
N SER A 23 -4.88 3.75 -4.86
CA SER A 23 -5.13 4.26 -3.52
C SER A 23 -5.55 3.14 -2.55
N LYS A 24 -5.37 3.39 -1.25
CA LYS A 24 -5.81 2.46 -0.18
C LYS A 24 -7.33 2.20 -0.21
N GLY A 25 -8.12 3.15 -0.72
CA GLY A 25 -9.58 3.01 -0.84
C GLY A 25 -9.98 2.05 -1.97
N GLU A 26 -9.34 2.18 -3.14
CA GLU A 26 -9.55 1.27 -4.27
C GLU A 26 -9.15 -0.17 -3.93
N LEU A 27 -8.05 -0.34 -3.17
CA LEU A 27 -7.62 -1.64 -2.66
C LEU A 27 -8.63 -2.26 -1.70
N ALA A 28 -9.12 -1.46 -0.74
CA ALA A 28 -10.12 -1.90 0.24
C ALA A 28 -11.42 -2.36 -0.45
N ALA A 29 -11.89 -1.57 -1.43
CA ALA A 29 -13.06 -1.92 -2.23
C ALA A 29 -12.84 -3.19 -3.07
N SER A 30 -11.68 -3.30 -3.75
CA SER A 30 -11.37 -4.45 -4.62
C SER A 30 -11.26 -5.76 -3.85
N LEU A 31 -10.64 -5.73 -2.67
CA LEU A 31 -10.42 -6.91 -1.84
C LEU A 31 -11.59 -7.22 -0.89
N GLY A 32 -12.59 -6.34 -0.80
CA GLY A 32 -13.70 -6.48 0.14
C GLY A 32 -13.25 -6.44 1.61
N VAL A 33 -12.27 -5.59 1.94
CA VAL A 33 -11.72 -5.47 3.29
C VAL A 33 -11.73 -4.03 3.78
N ASP A 34 -11.54 -3.88 5.09
CA ASP A 34 -11.40 -2.57 5.72
C ASP A 34 -10.07 -1.89 5.34
N ARG A 35 -10.10 -0.57 5.13
CA ARG A 35 -8.91 0.25 4.84
C ARG A 35 -7.82 0.15 5.91
N LYS A 36 -8.18 -0.16 7.16
CA LYS A 36 -7.22 -0.42 8.25
C LYS A 36 -6.40 -1.69 8.01
N THR A 37 -6.99 -2.70 7.37
CA THR A 37 -6.27 -3.93 6.98
C THR A 37 -5.21 -3.60 5.95
N ILE A 38 -5.58 -2.81 4.92
CA ILE A 38 -4.64 -2.31 3.91
C ILE A 38 -3.52 -1.50 4.59
N THR A 39 -3.87 -0.59 5.49
CA THR A 39 -2.91 0.26 6.20
C THR A 39 -1.95 -0.55 7.09
N LYS A 40 -2.46 -1.57 7.79
CA LYS A 40 -1.66 -2.50 8.60
C LYS A 40 -0.60 -3.19 7.75
N TYR A 41 -0.98 -3.68 6.57
CA TYR A 41 -0.05 -4.41 5.70
C TYR A 41 0.96 -3.48 5.01
N LEU A 42 0.58 -2.25 4.65
CA LEU A 42 1.51 -1.30 4.03
C LEU A 42 2.45 -0.60 5.02
N ALA A 43 2.13 -0.58 6.32
CA ALA A 43 2.90 0.15 7.32
C ALA A 43 4.40 -0.21 7.36
N PRO A 44 4.81 -1.50 7.31
CA PRO A 44 6.23 -1.88 7.28
C PRO A 44 6.96 -1.33 6.05
N ALA A 45 6.32 -1.38 4.87
CA ALA A 45 6.93 -0.86 3.65
C ALA A 45 7.08 0.68 3.70
N ILE A 46 6.07 1.37 4.20
CA ILE A 46 6.14 2.83 4.40
C ILE A 46 7.26 3.18 5.41
N ALA A 47 7.38 2.42 6.50
CA ALA A 47 8.46 2.61 7.47
C ALA A 47 9.85 2.35 6.87
N ALA A 48 9.94 1.45 5.88
CA ALA A 48 11.14 1.21 5.09
C ALA A 48 11.38 2.25 3.98
N GLY A 49 10.58 3.33 3.91
CA GLY A 49 10.75 4.40 2.93
C GLY A 49 10.17 4.10 1.54
N ILE A 50 9.40 3.03 1.40
CA ILE A 50 8.77 2.64 0.14
C ILE A 50 7.52 3.51 -0.10
N THR A 51 7.37 4.02 -1.32
CA THR A 51 6.23 4.85 -1.74
C THR A 51 5.46 4.22 -2.91
N PRO A 52 4.15 4.50 -3.06
CA PRO A 52 3.38 4.03 -4.20
C PRO A 52 3.87 4.67 -5.51
N ALA A 53 3.83 3.90 -6.59
CA ALA A 53 4.16 4.33 -7.96
C ALA A 53 5.56 4.89 -8.20
N GLY A 54 6.56 4.52 -7.40
CA GLY A 54 7.97 4.88 -7.68
C GLY A 54 8.21 6.38 -7.83
N ARG A 55 7.31 7.24 -7.31
CA ARG A 55 7.49 8.69 -7.40
C ARG A 55 8.75 9.02 -6.59
N PRO A 56 9.75 9.69 -7.16
CA PRO A 56 11.01 9.92 -6.47
C PRO A 56 10.74 10.64 -5.16
N TRP A 57 11.42 10.22 -4.10
CA TRP A 57 11.68 11.09 -2.97
C TRP A 57 12.16 12.45 -3.51
N PRO A 58 11.65 13.61 -3.04
CA PRO A 58 12.16 14.88 -3.50
C PRO A 58 13.67 14.91 -3.22
N ARG A 59 14.50 15.06 -4.27
CA ARG A 59 15.93 15.33 -4.06
C ARG A 59 16.03 16.58 -3.19
N PRO A 60 16.84 16.59 -2.12
CA PRO A 60 17.09 17.82 -1.39
C PRO A 60 17.67 18.83 -2.39
N THR A 61 16.89 19.87 -2.70
CA THR A 61 17.32 21.00 -3.51
C THR A 61 18.26 21.84 -2.65
N GLY A 62 19.53 21.94 -3.05
CA GLY A 62 20.47 22.94 -2.56
C GLY A 62 21.50 22.43 -1.56
N GLN A 63 22.54 21.77 -2.07
CA GLN A 63 23.90 22.23 -1.73
C GLN A 63 24.37 23.07 -2.92
N GLY A 64 24.59 24.35 -2.63
CA GLY A 64 24.98 25.42 -3.55
C GLY A 64 24.94 26.73 -2.79
#